data_AF-A0A7W2XYX9-F1
#
_entry.id   AF-A0A7W2XYX9-F1
#
_cell.length_a   1.000
_cell.length_b   1.000
_cell.length_c   1.000
_cell.angle_alpha   90.00
_cell.angle_beta   90.00
_cell.angle_gamma   90.00
#
_symmetry.space_group_name_H-M   'P 1'
#
loop_
_entity.id
_entity.type
_entity.pdbx_description
1 polymer ?
#
loop_
_entity_poly.entity_id
_entity_poly.type
_entity_poly.pdbx_seq_one_letter_code
_entity_poly.pdbx_strand_id
1 'polypeptide(L)'
;MSLDVDHFKTVNDQYGYPAGDQVLIKITQLIISIIRAEDIYARIDGENFSILLPNISLSQSRQSAEKLRDLLDKNLILINTNMMLSIKSVWDFGVKSQRQLLSRSLCPL
;
A
#
# COMPACT_ATOMS: atom_id res chain seq x y z
N MET A 1 -9.86 -2.59 -1.15
CA MET A 1 -9.32 -1.43 -0.39
C MET A 1 -8.21 -0.79 -1.20
N SER A 2 -7.92 0.48 -0.98
CA SER A 2 -6.72 1.13 -1.53
C SER A 2 -5.97 1.88 -0.44
N LEU A 3 -4.66 1.98 -0.64
CA LEU A 3 -3.66 2.61 0.21
C LEU A 3 -2.93 3.65 -0.64
N ASP A 4 -2.75 4.84 -0.10
CA ASP A 4 -1.89 5.88 -0.65
C ASP A 4 -0.84 6.27 0.40
N VAL A 5 0.42 6.47 -0.01
CA VAL A 5 1.51 6.79 0.91
C VAL A 5 1.57 8.30 1.12
N ASP A 6 1.27 8.71 2.36
CA ASP A 6 1.18 10.13 2.68
C ASP A 6 2.55 10.81 2.52
N HIS A 7 2.54 11.99 1.91
CA HIS A 7 3.74 12.80 1.62
C HIS A 7 4.88 12.04 0.91
N PHE A 8 4.59 11.05 0.04
CA PHE A 8 5.62 10.28 -0.65
C PHE A 8 6.58 11.15 -1.48
N LYS A 9 6.07 12.19 -2.14
CA LYS A 9 6.92 13.16 -2.85
C LYS A 9 7.96 13.81 -1.93
N THR A 10 7.58 14.17 -0.69
CA THR A 10 8.50 14.74 0.31
C THR A 10 9.61 13.77 0.65
N VAL A 11 9.32 12.46 0.74
CA VAL A 11 10.35 11.44 0.96
C VAL A 11 11.36 11.46 -0.18
N ASN A 12 10.90 11.47 -1.44
CA ASN A 12 11.78 11.53 -2.61
C ASN A 12 12.58 12.84 -2.66
N ASP A 13 11.94 13.98 -2.39
CA ASP A 13 12.58 15.29 -2.44
C ASP A 13 13.65 15.45 -1.35
N GLN A 14 13.42 14.88 -0.16
CA GLN A 14 14.32 15.02 0.99
C GLN A 14 15.42 13.96 1.05
N TYR A 15 15.13 12.73 0.64
CA TYR A 15 16.03 11.58 0.82
C TYR A 15 16.43 10.90 -0.50
N GLY A 16 15.91 11.37 -1.63
CA GLY A 16 16.18 10.85 -2.96
C GLY A 16 15.31 9.64 -3.34
N TYR A 17 15.23 9.37 -4.64
CA TYR A 17 14.47 8.23 -5.19
C TYR A 17 14.83 6.86 -4.59
N PRO A 18 16.11 6.53 -4.27
CA PRO A 18 16.42 5.26 -3.63
C PRO A 18 15.71 5.07 -2.28
N ALA A 19 15.50 6.15 -1.52
CA ALA A 19 14.73 6.08 -0.27
C ALA A 19 13.24 5.82 -0.52
N GLY A 20 12.67 6.46 -1.55
CA GLY A 20 11.32 6.17 -2.01
C GLY A 20 11.14 4.70 -2.42
N ASP A 21 12.11 4.13 -3.13
CA ASP A 21 12.10 2.71 -3.50
C ASP A 21 12.09 1.80 -2.27
N GLN A 22 12.89 2.10 -1.24
CA GLN A 22 12.88 1.34 0.01
C GLN A 22 11.51 1.39 0.71
N VAL A 23 10.85 2.55 0.70
CA VAL A 23 9.48 2.70 1.22
C VAL A 23 8.51 1.80 0.46
N LEU A 24 8.52 1.84 -0.86
CA LEU A 24 7.61 1.03 -1.70
C LEU A 24 7.87 -0.47 -1.56
N ILE A 25 9.12 -0.89 -1.47
CA ILE A 25 9.51 -2.29 -1.23
C ILE A 25 8.99 -2.75 0.12
N LYS A 26 9.19 -1.96 1.17
CA LYS A 26 8.76 -2.31 2.52
C LYS A 26 7.24 -2.40 2.62
N ILE A 27 6.51 -1.48 1.99
CA ILE A 27 5.04 -1.53 1.91
C ILE A 27 4.59 -2.83 1.22
N THR A 28 5.22 -3.17 0.09
CA THR A 28 4.92 -4.41 -0.64
C THR A 28 5.13 -5.65 0.24
N GLN A 29 6.24 -5.71 0.98
CA GLN A 29 6.51 -6.81 1.92
C GLN A 29 5.44 -6.90 3.02
N LEU A 30 5.02 -5.76 3.56
CA LEU A 30 3.98 -5.71 4.60
C LEU A 30 2.63 -6.17 4.05
N ILE A 31 2.25 -5.75 2.85
CA ILE A 31 1.05 -6.24 2.16
C ILE A 31 1.10 -7.77 2.02
N ILE A 32 2.18 -8.31 1.44
CA ILE A 32 2.35 -9.76 1.21
C ILE A 32 2.26 -10.56 2.51
N SER A 33 2.77 -10.01 3.63
CA SER A 33 2.72 -10.68 4.93
C SER A 33 1.31 -10.80 5.54
N ILE A 34 0.33 -10.08 5.00
CA ILE A 34 -1.03 -10.00 5.54
C ILE A 34 -2.05 -10.64 4.64
N ILE A 35 -1.91 -10.46 3.33
CA ILE A 35 -2.85 -11.01 2.37
C ILE A 35 -2.65 -12.52 2.20
N ARG A 36 -3.69 -13.21 1.74
CA ARG A 36 -3.69 -14.64 1.44
C ARG A 36 -3.19 -14.87 0.01
N ALA A 37 -2.92 -16.13 -0.33
CA ALA A 37 -2.44 -16.51 -1.66
C ALA A 37 -3.45 -16.20 -2.79
N GLU A 38 -4.75 -16.27 -2.49
CA GLU A 38 -5.82 -15.95 -3.45
C GLU A 38 -6.13 -14.45 -3.56
N ASP A 39 -5.57 -13.62 -2.67
CA ASP A 39 -5.76 -12.18 -2.70
C ASP A 39 -4.87 -11.55 -3.77
N ILE A 40 -5.34 -10.44 -4.35
CA ILE A 40 -4.62 -9.74 -5.42
C ILE A 40 -4.23 -8.36 -4.90
N TYR A 41 -2.97 -7.98 -5.09
CA TYR A 41 -2.51 -6.62 -4.85
C TYR A 41 -1.80 -6.07 -6.08
N ALA A 42 -1.91 -4.76 -6.29
CA ALA A 42 -1.24 -4.06 -7.38
C ALA A 42 -0.85 -2.65 -6.91
N ARG A 43 0.30 -2.19 -7.41
CA ARG A 43 0.64 -0.76 -7.44
C ARG A 43 -0.07 -0.15 -8.64
N ILE A 44 -0.94 0.82 -8.41
CA ILE A 44 -1.78 1.45 -9.43
C ILE A 44 -1.03 2.59 -10.11
N ASP A 45 -0.36 3.42 -9.34
CA ASP A 45 0.49 4.52 -9.80
C ASP A 45 1.62 4.74 -8.78
N GLY A 46 2.31 5.88 -8.84
CA GLY A 46 3.49 6.22 -8.02
C GLY A 46 3.46 5.64 -6.61
N GLU A 47 2.55 6.09 -5.76
CA GLU A 47 2.46 5.72 -4.35
C GLU A 47 1.17 4.98 -4.01
N ASN A 48 0.28 4.79 -4.98
CA ASN A 48 -1.03 4.19 -4.74
C ASN A 48 -1.02 2.68 -4.96
N PHE A 49 -1.59 1.96 -4.00
CA PHE A 49 -1.77 0.51 -4.02
C PHE A 49 -3.25 0.16 -3.90
N SER A 50 -3.67 -0.88 -4.61
CA SER A 50 -4.99 -1.48 -4.47
C SER A 50 -4.88 -2.95 -4.11
N ILE A 51 -5.76 -3.38 -3.21
CA ILE A 51 -5.84 -4.76 -2.75
C ILE A 51 -7.28 -5.25 -2.91
N LEU A 52 -7.42 -6.36 -3.63
CA LEU A 52 -8.66 -7.09 -3.82
C LEU A 52 -8.63 -8.36 -2.98
N LEU A 53 -9.61 -8.50 -2.11
CA LEU A 53 -9.77 -9.64 -1.22
C LEU A 53 -11.03 -10.43 -1.64
N PRO A 54 -10.91 -11.42 -2.54
CA PRO A 54 -12.06 -12.21 -2.98
C PRO A 54 -12.55 -13.14 -1.87
N ASN A 55 -13.82 -13.56 -1.98
CA ASN A 55 -14.43 -14.61 -1.17
C ASN A 55 -14.36 -14.39 0.35
N ILE A 56 -14.37 -13.12 0.80
CA ILE A 56 -14.46 -12.77 2.22
C ILE A 56 -15.60 -11.79 2.47
N SER A 57 -16.09 -11.79 3.71
CA SER A 57 -17.09 -10.83 4.14
C SER A 57 -16.51 -9.41 4.23
N LEU A 58 -17.39 -8.42 4.24
CA LEU A 58 -17.00 -7.03 4.49
C LEU A 58 -16.30 -6.85 5.85
N SER A 59 -16.73 -7.60 6.88
CA SER A 59 -16.11 -7.53 8.21
C SER A 59 -14.70 -8.09 8.22
N GLN A 60 -14.46 -9.22 7.56
CA GLN A 60 -13.12 -9.80 7.38
C GLN A 60 -12.23 -8.86 6.57
N SER A 61 -12.77 -8.27 5.49
CA SER A 61 -12.04 -7.32 4.66
C SER A 61 -11.58 -6.10 5.46
N ARG A 62 -12.48 -5.52 6.28
CA ARG A 62 -12.14 -4.42 7.19
C ARG A 62 -11.07 -4.84 8.20
N GLN A 63 -11.17 -6.04 8.78
CA GLN A 63 -10.18 -6.52 9.74
C GLN A 63 -8.78 -6.67 9.12
N SER A 64 -8.68 -7.22 7.90
CA SER A 64 -7.40 -7.31 7.18
C SER A 64 -6.84 -5.93 6.88
N ALA A 65 -7.70 -4.98 6.49
CA ALA A 65 -7.32 -3.61 6.20
C ALA A 65 -6.77 -2.89 7.44
N GLU A 66 -7.47 -3.01 8.56
CA GLU A 66 -7.07 -2.45 9.85
C GLU A 66 -5.74 -3.05 10.33
N LYS A 67 -5.57 -4.37 10.21
CA LYS A 67 -4.31 -5.05 10.54
C LYS A 67 -3.14 -4.52 9.71
N LEU A 68 -3.37 -4.32 8.41
CA LEU A 68 -2.32 -3.81 7.51
C LEU A 68 -1.99 -2.34 7.80
N ARG A 69 -3.00 -1.50 8.06
CA ARG A 69 -2.81 -0.11 8.51
C ARG A 69 -1.97 -0.04 9.78
N ASP A 70 -2.35 -0.83 10.79
CA ASP A 70 -1.64 -0.89 12.06
C ASP A 70 -0.18 -1.32 11.87
N LEU A 71 0.08 -2.29 11.00
CA LEU A 71 1.44 -2.73 10.71
C LEU A 71 2.24 -1.63 10.02
N LEU A 72 1.67 -0.97 9.02
CA LEU A 72 2.34 0.11 8.32
C LEU A 72 2.68 1.28 9.25
N ASP A 73 1.70 1.74 10.04
CA ASP A 73 1.87 2.89 10.93
C ASP A 73 2.86 2.64 12.08
N LYS A 74 3.05 1.37 12.47
CA LYS A 74 3.99 0.96 13.55
C LYS A 74 5.36 0.56 13.02
N ASN A 75 5.53 0.34 11.71
CA ASN A 75 6.82 -0.05 11.14
C ASN A 75 7.68 1.17 10.83
N LEU A 76 8.93 1.12 11.30
CA LEU A 76 9.97 2.00 10.83
C LEU A 76 10.62 1.40 9.57
N ILE A 77 10.77 2.22 8.54
CA ILE A 77 11.35 1.84 7.26
C ILE A 77 12.80 2.32 7.22
N LEU A 78 13.74 1.38 7.08
CA LEU A 78 15.14 1.68 6.86
C LEU A 78 15.29 2.20 5.42
N ILE A 79 15.67 3.47 5.26
CA ILE A 79 15.84 4.09 3.93
C ILE A 79 17.31 4.24 3.51
N ASN A 80 18.24 4.22 4.47
CA ASN A 80 19.68 4.11 4.25
C ASN A 80 20.34 3.46 5.47
N THR A 81 21.67 3.26 5.45
CA THR A 81 22.40 2.53 6.50
C THR A 81 22.16 3.03 7.92
N ASN A 82 21.84 4.31 8.13
CA ASN A 82 21.73 4.92 9.45
C ASN A 82 20.41 5.67 9.68
N MET A 83 19.40 5.51 8.82
CA MET A 83 18.19 6.32 8.87
C MET A 83 16.92 5.49 8.71
N MET A 84 16.03 5.65 9.68
CA MET A 84 14.71 5.05 9.69
C MET A 84 13.64 6.14 9.57
N LEU A 85 12.62 5.88 8.77
CA LEU A 85 11.45 6.75 8.63
C LEU A 85 10.18 6.04 9.08
N SER A 86 9.35 6.75 9.84
CA SER A 86 7.95 6.39 9.99
C SER A 86 7.18 6.96 8.81
N ILE A 87 6.41 6.13 8.12
CA ILE A 87 5.57 6.55 7.01
C ILE A 87 4.10 6.50 7.46
N LYS A 88 3.33 7.49 7.01
CA LYS A 88 1.88 7.51 7.19
C LYS A 88 1.19 7.13 5.89
N SER A 89 -0.05 6.68 6.01
CA SER A 89 -0.81 6.21 4.86
C SER A 89 -2.28 6.60 4.95
N VAL A 90 -2.84 6.91 3.79
CA VAL A 90 -4.26 7.22 3.62
C VAL A 90 -4.96 6.00 3.06
N TRP A 91 -6.13 5.67 3.61
CA TRP A 91 -6.85 4.44 3.28
C TRP A 91 -8.25 4.72 2.78
N ASP A 92 -8.63 4.06 1.69
CA ASP A 92 -10.02 3.98 1.22
C ASP A 92 -10.55 2.55 1.30
N PHE A 93 -11.60 2.38 2.09
CA PHE A 93 -12.24 1.10 2.37
C PHE A 93 -13.58 1.00 1.62
N GLY A 94 -13.51 0.78 0.31
CA GLY A 94 -14.67 0.48 -0.53
C GLY A 94 -14.75 -0.99 -0.97
N VAL A 95 -15.98 -1.52 -1.05
CA VAL A 95 -16.28 -2.68 -1.92
C VAL A 95 -16.40 -2.15 -3.33
N LYS A 96 -15.31 -2.18 -4.07
CA LYS A 96 -15.30 -1.85 -5.50
C LYS A 96 -15.29 -3.16 -6.28
N SER A 97 -16.20 -3.28 -7.25
CA SER A 97 -16.19 -4.42 -8.17
C SER A 97 -14.83 -4.50 -8.88
N GLN A 98 -14.39 -5.69 -9.31
CA GLN A 98 -13.13 -5.86 -10.08
C GLN A 98 -13.04 -4.85 -11.26
N ARG A 99 -14.17 -4.56 -11.93
CA ARG A 99 -14.24 -3.55 -13.01
C ARG A 99 -13.88 -2.13 -12.57
N GLN A 100 -14.30 -1.71 -11.38
CA GLN A 100 -14.03 -0.35 -10.86
C GLN A 100 -12.59 -0.16 -10.40
N LEU A 101 -11.89 -1.24 -10.03
CA LEU A 101 -10.46 -1.18 -9.72
C LEU A 101 -9.64 -1.07 -11.01
N LEU A 102 -9.99 -1.87 -12.03
CA LEU A 102 -9.32 -1.88 -13.33
C LEU A 102 -9.56 -0.60 -14.16
N SER A 103 -10.69 0.08 -13.99
CA SER A 103 -10.99 1.32 -14.72
C SER A 103 -10.13 2.51 -14.31
N ARG A 104 -9.44 2.45 -13.16
CA ARG A 104 -8.46 3.47 -12.74
C ARG A 104 -7.03 3.13 -13.16
N SER A 105 -6.76 1.89 -13.54
CA SER A 105 -5.42 1.37 -13.88
C SER A 105 -5.09 1.46 -15.38
N LEU A 106 -6.04 1.91 -16.21
CA LEU A 106 -5.86 2.06 -17.64
C LEU A 106 -5.37 3.47 -17.98
N CYS A 107 -4.07 3.71 -17.77
CA CYS A 107 -3.36 4.63 -18.66
C CYS A 107 -3.26 3.95 -20.04
N PRO A 108 -3.67 4.60 -21.15
CA PRO A 108 -3.32 4.10 -22.47
C PRO A 108 -1.80 4.14 -22.60
N LEU A 109 -1.21 3.03 -23.04
CA LEU A 109 0.18 2.94 -23.49
C LEU A 109 0.44 3.94 -24.63
#